data_AF-F0ZRW8-F1
#
_entry.id   AF-F0ZRW8-F1
#
_cell.length_a   1.000
_cell.length_b   1.000
_cell.length_c   1.000
_cell.angle_alpha   90.00
_cell.angle_beta   90.00
_cell.angle_gamma   90.00
#
_symmetry.space_group_name_H-M   'P 1'
#
loop_
_entity.id
_entity.type
_entity.pdbx_description
1 polymer ?
#
loop_
_entity_poly.entity_id
_entity_poly.type
_entity_poly.pdbx_seq_one_letter_code
_entity_poly.pdbx_strand_id
1 'polypeptide(L)'
;MHGILPEDDIDYINDTPTVQEYKKLRRVMKIMTNFYVGGSKTKLEQAEFFEEELQKVTLDEDMINAQLEAFKSFPIHPKRRDYEIELNEELEKLLALKKKFTTKADEYRKLHIWSNGIVKVTKWLEAGLDDYCVNHLKMDLGFQVQPKPELGKEEYKSYKEGLDEITYNLQESQDFFCASLDGRLRQYHQMEKDIIVSQIESIKKFPEDSPRRAHILSELEADLEYVSKNMTEDPSSLAKRKRMLEMHSDFFKVLRWYREKMKVLGDEYGFVDDDKRTEEEKIKSAMSNQVEFMTNFKAEESPEIEELKKLNLIH
;
A
#
# COMPACT_ATOMS: atom_id res chain seq x y z
N MET A 1 -0.43 -7.63 22.76
CA MET A 1 0.30 -8.89 22.50
C MET A 1 0.19 -9.13 21.01
N HIS A 2 1.12 -8.58 20.22
CA HIS A 2 1.16 -8.86 18.79
C HIS A 2 1.73 -10.26 18.60
N GLY A 3 1.17 -11.01 17.64
CA GLY A 3 1.58 -12.36 17.34
C GLY A 3 3.07 -12.39 17.05
N ILE A 4 3.84 -12.87 18.02
CA ILE A 4 5.04 -13.64 17.74
C ILE A 4 4.58 -14.65 16.69
N LEU A 5 5.10 -14.57 15.47
CA LEU A 5 4.91 -15.64 14.48
C LEU A 5 5.15 -16.93 15.27
N PRO A 6 4.15 -17.82 15.42
CA PRO A 6 4.35 -19.01 16.21
C PRO A 6 5.62 -19.68 15.68
N GLU A 7 6.59 -19.93 16.56
CA GLU A 7 7.84 -20.60 16.17
C GLU A 7 7.53 -21.95 15.50
N ASP A 8 6.32 -22.49 15.71
CA ASP A 8 5.98 -23.88 15.43
C ASP A 8 4.86 -24.16 14.40
N ASP A 9 4.13 -23.18 13.85
CA ASP A 9 2.88 -23.50 13.08
C ASP A 9 2.82 -23.04 11.60
N ILE A 10 3.93 -22.62 11.03
CA ILE A 10 4.05 -22.38 9.58
C ILE A 10 4.97 -23.46 9.03
N ASP A 11 4.44 -24.46 8.29
CA ASP A 11 5.23 -25.60 7.77
C ASP A 11 6.60 -25.12 7.27
N TYR A 12 7.66 -25.61 7.92
CA TYR A 12 9.03 -25.27 7.60
C TYR A 12 9.31 -25.69 6.16
N ILE A 13 9.91 -24.81 5.33
CA ILE A 13 10.45 -25.26 4.05
C ILE A 13 11.63 -26.16 4.40
N ASN A 14 11.51 -27.45 4.09
CA ASN A 14 12.61 -28.38 4.27
C ASN A 14 13.86 -27.84 3.54
N ASP A 15 15.02 -27.90 4.18
CA ASP A 15 16.30 -27.47 3.60
C ASP A 15 16.59 -28.09 2.23
N THR A 16 16.00 -29.26 1.99
CA THR A 16 15.91 -29.95 0.70
C THR A 16 14.43 -30.10 0.29
N PRO A 17 13.85 -29.14 -0.47
CA PRO A 17 12.47 -29.26 -0.92
C PRO A 17 12.32 -30.41 -1.93
N THR A 18 11.19 -31.10 -1.89
CA THR A 18 10.77 -32.03 -2.94
C THR A 18 10.51 -31.28 -4.26
N VAL A 19 10.48 -32.00 -5.38
CA VAL A 19 10.11 -31.41 -6.69
C VAL A 19 8.72 -30.75 -6.66
N GLN A 20 7.79 -31.31 -5.87
CA GLN A 20 6.46 -30.74 -5.70
C GLN A 20 6.49 -29.44 -4.89
N GLU A 21 7.22 -29.40 -3.77
CA GLU A 21 7.42 -28.19 -2.97
C GLU A 21 8.13 -27.11 -3.77
N TYR A 22 9.18 -27.45 -4.51
CA TYR A 22 9.85 -26.50 -5.43
C TYR A 22 8.86 -25.89 -6.43
N LYS A 23 8.03 -26.72 -7.10
CA LYS A 23 7.02 -26.21 -8.05
C LYS A 23 6.01 -25.28 -7.37
N LYS A 24 5.64 -25.56 -6.11
CA LYS A 24 4.77 -24.69 -5.31
C LYS A 24 5.47 -23.36 -5.01
N LEU A 25 6.68 -23.39 -4.43
CA LEU A 25 7.48 -22.21 -4.08
C LEU A 25 7.76 -21.31 -5.29
N ARG A 26 8.12 -21.90 -6.43
CA ARG A 26 8.33 -21.17 -7.69
C ARG A 26 7.07 -20.43 -8.14
N ARG A 27 5.90 -21.09 -8.04
CA ARG A 27 4.62 -20.45 -8.36
C ARG A 27 4.33 -19.29 -7.41
N VAL A 28 4.52 -19.51 -6.13
CA VAL A 28 4.32 -18.52 -5.06
C VAL A 28 5.20 -17.29 -5.30
N MET A 29 6.51 -17.47 -5.50
CA MET A 29 7.42 -16.37 -5.82
C MET A 29 7.02 -15.62 -7.08
N LYS A 30 6.65 -16.33 -8.16
CA LYS A 30 6.20 -15.67 -9.39
C LYS A 30 4.97 -14.81 -9.16
N ILE A 31 4.04 -15.26 -8.33
CA ILE A 31 2.86 -14.45 -7.95
C ILE A 31 3.30 -13.22 -7.14
N MET A 32 4.20 -13.37 -6.16
CA MET A 32 4.76 -12.27 -5.38
C MET A 32 5.46 -11.23 -6.29
N THR A 33 6.35 -11.68 -7.18
CA THR A 33 7.02 -10.81 -8.17
C THR A 33 5.99 -10.05 -8.99
N ASN A 34 4.99 -10.73 -9.55
CA ASN A 34 3.96 -10.09 -10.37
C ASN A 34 3.10 -9.11 -9.58
N PHE A 35 2.82 -9.38 -8.30
CA PHE A 35 2.11 -8.46 -7.41
C PHE A 35 2.86 -7.14 -7.26
N TYR A 36 4.15 -7.18 -6.94
CA TYR A 36 4.96 -5.96 -6.80
C TYR A 36 5.22 -5.26 -8.15
N VAL A 37 5.39 -6.01 -9.23
CA VAL A 37 5.50 -5.45 -10.59
C VAL A 37 4.23 -4.69 -10.98
N GLY A 38 3.06 -5.30 -10.76
CA GLY A 38 1.77 -4.69 -11.02
C GLY A 38 1.57 -3.43 -10.18
N GLY A 39 1.83 -3.52 -8.87
CA GLY A 39 1.73 -2.38 -7.96
C GLY A 39 2.68 -1.23 -8.29
N SER A 40 3.89 -1.52 -8.79
CA SER A 40 4.82 -0.49 -9.28
C SER A 40 4.29 0.18 -10.55
N LYS A 41 3.72 -0.59 -11.47
CA LYS A 41 3.11 -0.06 -12.70
C LYS A 41 1.94 0.88 -12.39
N THR A 42 1.04 0.47 -11.48
CA THR A 42 -0.11 1.31 -11.09
C THR A 42 0.34 2.65 -10.48
N LYS A 43 1.41 2.65 -9.67
CA LYS A 43 1.98 3.90 -9.13
C LYS A 43 2.50 4.83 -10.23
N LEU A 44 3.10 4.28 -11.28
CA LEU A 44 3.54 5.06 -12.43
C LEU A 44 2.35 5.65 -13.19
N GLU A 45 1.33 4.82 -13.48
CA GLU A 45 0.10 5.26 -14.14
C GLU A 45 -0.60 6.39 -13.35
N GLN A 46 -0.59 6.31 -12.01
CA GLN A 46 -1.10 7.37 -11.15
C GLN A 46 -0.26 8.65 -11.21
N ALA A 47 1.07 8.54 -11.22
CA ALA A 47 1.95 9.70 -11.39
C ALA A 47 1.70 10.39 -12.74
N GLU A 48 1.65 9.62 -13.82
CA GLU A 48 1.39 10.11 -15.18
C GLU A 48 0.02 10.79 -15.29
N PHE A 49 -1.02 10.21 -14.68
CA PHE A 49 -2.33 10.84 -14.59
C PHE A 49 -2.27 12.25 -13.95
N PHE A 50 -1.58 12.39 -12.80
CA PHE A 50 -1.46 13.72 -12.16
C PHE A 50 -0.55 14.68 -12.94
N GLU A 51 0.46 14.17 -13.65
CA GLU A 51 1.28 14.97 -14.57
C GLU A 51 0.43 15.52 -15.74
N GLU A 52 -0.47 14.71 -16.31
CA GLU A 52 -1.42 15.15 -17.35
C GLU A 52 -2.42 16.18 -16.82
N GLU A 53 -3.01 15.95 -15.64
CA GLU A 53 -3.92 16.92 -15.01
C GLU A 53 -3.20 18.25 -14.68
N LEU A 54 -1.93 18.19 -14.28
CA LEU A 54 -1.11 19.37 -14.04
C LEU A 54 -0.88 20.17 -15.33
N GLN A 55 -0.69 19.50 -16.48
CA GLN A 55 -0.56 20.17 -17.78
C GLN A 55 -1.85 20.92 -18.16
N LYS A 56 -3.02 20.31 -17.92
CA LYS A 56 -4.32 20.96 -18.18
C LYS A 56 -4.50 22.22 -17.33
N VAL A 57 -4.27 22.11 -16.02
CA VAL A 57 -4.36 23.25 -15.10
C VAL A 57 -3.36 24.36 -15.44
N THR A 58 -2.17 24.00 -15.91
CA THR A 58 -1.16 24.99 -16.34
C THR A 58 -1.61 25.72 -17.60
N LEU A 59 -2.23 25.02 -18.56
CA LEU A 59 -2.79 25.64 -19.75
C LEU A 59 -3.94 26.60 -19.40
N ASP A 60 -4.84 26.20 -18.50
CA ASP A 60 -5.95 27.04 -18.04
C ASP A 60 -5.43 28.31 -17.34
N GLU A 61 -4.38 28.19 -16.51
CA GLU A 61 -3.69 29.32 -15.90
C GLU A 61 -3.12 30.28 -16.97
N ASP A 62 -2.45 29.75 -17.99
CA ASP A 62 -1.92 30.56 -19.10
C ASP A 62 -3.04 31.29 -19.86
N MET A 63 -4.19 30.64 -20.06
CA MET A 63 -5.37 31.24 -20.70
C MET A 63 -5.96 32.37 -19.85
N ILE A 64 -6.07 32.20 -18.53
CA ILE A 64 -6.55 33.24 -17.62
C ILE A 64 -5.58 34.42 -17.61
N ASN A 65 -4.28 34.16 -17.50
CA ASN A 65 -3.26 35.21 -17.53
C ASN A 65 -3.28 36.00 -18.84
N ALA A 66 -3.47 35.33 -19.97
CA ALA A 66 -3.61 35.98 -21.27
C ALA A 66 -4.86 36.87 -21.35
N GLN A 67 -5.99 36.44 -20.78
CA GLN A 67 -7.22 37.25 -20.71
C GLN A 67 -7.05 38.47 -19.80
N LEU A 68 -6.45 38.29 -18.63
CA LEU A 68 -6.13 39.38 -17.70
C LEU A 68 -5.18 40.40 -18.34
N GLU A 69 -4.20 39.95 -19.10
CA GLU A 69 -3.29 40.83 -19.85
C GLU A 69 -4.04 41.60 -20.95
N ALA A 70 -4.92 40.92 -21.71
CA ALA A 70 -5.73 41.56 -22.74
C ALA A 70 -6.62 42.67 -22.16
N PHE A 71 -7.16 42.50 -20.95
CA PHE A 71 -7.97 43.54 -20.29
C PHE A 71 -7.22 44.83 -20.01
N LYS A 72 -5.89 44.79 -19.87
CA LYS A 72 -5.07 46.01 -19.67
C LYS A 72 -5.13 46.98 -20.85
N SER A 73 -5.47 46.48 -22.05
CA SER A 73 -5.63 47.33 -23.25
C SER A 73 -6.91 48.17 -23.25
N PHE A 74 -7.89 47.86 -22.39
CA PHE A 74 -9.16 48.57 -22.30
C PHE A 74 -9.17 49.58 -21.15
N PRO A 75 -9.87 50.71 -21.26
CA PRO A 75 -10.06 51.61 -20.13
C PRO A 75 -10.82 50.92 -18.97
N ILE A 76 -10.67 51.45 -17.76
CA ILE A 76 -11.40 50.95 -16.59
C ILE A 76 -12.90 51.09 -16.83
N HIS A 77 -13.61 49.96 -16.83
CA HIS A 77 -15.05 49.85 -17.07
C HIS A 77 -15.64 48.87 -16.04
N PRO A 78 -16.87 49.09 -15.51
CA PRO A 78 -17.47 48.19 -14.53
C PRO A 78 -17.47 46.71 -14.96
N LYS A 79 -17.81 46.45 -16.22
CA LYS A 79 -17.82 45.07 -16.76
C LYS A 79 -16.42 44.43 -16.85
N ARG A 80 -15.38 45.24 -17.08
CA ARG A 80 -13.98 44.76 -17.03
C ARG A 80 -13.64 44.32 -15.60
N ARG A 81 -14.03 45.11 -14.60
CA ARG A 81 -13.81 44.79 -13.18
C ARG A 81 -14.52 43.50 -12.78
N ASP A 82 -15.75 43.28 -13.24
CA ASP A 82 -16.47 42.03 -12.97
C ASP A 82 -15.71 40.82 -13.53
N TYR A 83 -15.27 40.89 -14.80
CA TYR A 83 -14.47 39.81 -15.40
C TYR A 83 -13.12 39.61 -14.71
N GLU A 84 -12.43 40.68 -14.32
CA GLU A 84 -11.18 40.59 -13.56
C GLU A 84 -11.40 39.89 -12.22
N ILE A 85 -12.51 40.16 -11.51
CA ILE A 85 -12.85 39.46 -10.26
C ILE A 85 -13.07 37.96 -10.53
N GLU A 86 -13.94 37.63 -11.50
CA GLU A 86 -14.25 36.24 -11.85
C GLU A 86 -12.98 35.44 -12.22
N LEU A 87 -12.13 36.00 -13.07
CA LEU A 87 -10.88 35.36 -13.50
C LEU A 87 -9.85 35.22 -12.37
N ASN A 88 -9.76 36.19 -11.45
CA ASN A 88 -8.86 36.08 -10.30
C ASN A 88 -9.33 35.01 -9.31
N GLU A 89 -10.65 34.90 -9.06
CA GLU A 89 -11.22 33.83 -8.23
C GLU A 89 -10.97 32.44 -8.85
N GLU A 90 -11.07 32.32 -10.17
CA GLU A 90 -10.74 31.10 -10.90
C GLU A 90 -9.24 30.78 -10.82
N LEU A 91 -8.38 31.79 -10.99
CA LEU A 91 -6.93 31.64 -10.86
C LEU A 91 -6.52 31.13 -9.46
N GLU A 92 -7.13 31.64 -8.39
CA GLU A 92 -6.87 31.15 -7.02
C GLU A 92 -7.23 29.66 -6.87
N LYS A 93 -8.35 29.22 -7.46
CA LYS A 93 -8.74 27.80 -7.46
C LYS A 93 -7.77 26.94 -8.26
N LEU A 94 -7.33 27.41 -9.43
CA LEU A 94 -6.34 26.70 -10.26
C LEU A 94 -5.00 26.58 -9.55
N LEU A 95 -4.53 27.62 -8.84
CA LEU A 95 -3.28 27.56 -8.07
C LEU A 95 -3.35 26.50 -6.96
N ALA A 96 -4.49 26.36 -6.28
CA ALA A 96 -4.71 25.31 -5.29
C ALA A 96 -4.67 23.90 -5.93
N LEU A 97 -5.32 23.72 -7.08
CA LEU A 97 -5.29 22.45 -7.84
C LEU A 97 -3.88 22.13 -8.34
N LYS A 98 -3.16 23.11 -8.89
CA LYS A 98 -1.78 22.97 -9.38
C LYS A 98 -0.86 22.46 -8.28
N LYS A 99 -0.96 23.05 -7.08
CA LYS A 99 -0.21 22.60 -5.89
C LYS A 99 -0.56 21.15 -5.52
N LYS A 100 -1.85 20.81 -5.50
CA LYS A 100 -2.34 19.45 -5.20
C LYS A 100 -1.78 18.42 -6.19
N PHE A 101 -1.93 18.67 -7.50
CA PHE A 101 -1.47 17.75 -8.55
C PHE A 101 0.04 17.63 -8.61
N THR A 102 0.78 18.74 -8.43
CA THR A 102 2.26 18.70 -8.34
C THR A 102 2.72 17.81 -7.20
N THR A 103 2.10 17.97 -6.01
CA THR A 103 2.45 17.16 -4.83
C THR A 103 2.14 15.68 -5.06
N LYS A 104 0.96 15.38 -5.61
CA LYS A 104 0.53 14.00 -5.87
C LYS A 104 1.39 13.31 -6.94
N ALA A 105 1.74 14.01 -8.02
CA ALA A 105 2.62 13.48 -9.05
C ALA A 105 3.99 13.07 -8.47
N ASP A 106 4.61 13.96 -7.68
CA ASP A 106 5.90 13.69 -7.04
C ASP A 106 5.82 12.54 -6.02
N GLU A 107 4.77 12.51 -5.18
CA GLU A 107 4.51 11.40 -4.25
C GLU A 107 4.47 10.05 -4.97
N TYR A 108 3.65 9.92 -6.02
CA TYR A 108 3.51 8.67 -6.76
C TYR A 108 4.79 8.29 -7.54
N ARG A 109 5.53 9.28 -8.06
CA ARG A 109 6.82 9.04 -8.73
C ARG A 109 7.86 8.48 -7.77
N LYS A 110 7.96 9.04 -6.56
CA LYS A 110 8.84 8.54 -5.50
C LYS A 110 8.44 7.13 -5.08
N LEU A 111 7.13 6.88 -4.89
CA LEU A 111 6.61 5.55 -4.58
C LEU A 111 6.92 4.54 -5.68
N HIS A 112 6.83 4.93 -6.96
CA HIS A 112 7.19 4.07 -8.10
C HIS A 112 8.67 3.69 -8.04
N ILE A 113 9.58 4.66 -7.88
CA ILE A 113 11.02 4.44 -7.77
C ILE A 113 11.34 3.48 -6.62
N TRP A 114 10.78 3.75 -5.43
CA TRP A 114 10.94 2.90 -4.26
C TRP A 114 10.43 1.47 -4.53
N SER A 115 9.22 1.34 -5.10
CA SER A 115 8.65 0.02 -5.40
C SER A 115 9.43 -0.77 -6.45
N ASN A 116 10.13 -0.10 -7.38
CA ASN A 116 11.03 -0.77 -8.32
C ASN A 116 12.26 -1.37 -7.61
N GLY A 117 12.71 -0.79 -6.49
CA GLY A 117 13.70 -1.42 -5.62
C GLY A 117 13.21 -2.77 -5.10
N ILE A 118 11.98 -2.81 -4.59
CA ILE A 118 11.33 -4.04 -4.12
C ILE A 118 11.13 -5.06 -5.25
N VAL A 119 10.75 -4.61 -6.45
CA VAL A 119 10.66 -5.48 -7.64
C VAL A 119 12.01 -6.13 -7.99
N LYS A 120 13.13 -5.42 -7.83
CA LYS A 120 14.46 -6.00 -8.07
C LYS A 120 14.75 -7.11 -7.05
N VAL A 121 14.46 -6.87 -5.77
CA VAL A 121 14.65 -7.86 -4.71
C VAL A 121 13.79 -9.09 -4.96
N THR A 122 12.49 -8.94 -5.21
CA THR A 122 11.60 -10.09 -5.50
C THR A 122 12.01 -10.90 -6.73
N LYS A 123 12.44 -10.25 -7.82
CA LYS A 123 13.02 -10.96 -8.99
C LYS A 123 14.32 -11.68 -8.64
N TRP A 124 15.12 -11.10 -7.73
CA TRP A 124 16.31 -11.75 -7.24
C TRP A 124 15.97 -12.99 -6.41
N LEU A 125 14.99 -12.91 -5.50
CA LEU A 125 14.47 -14.08 -4.78
C LEU A 125 13.93 -15.11 -5.78
N GLU A 126 13.21 -14.71 -6.82
CA GLU A 126 12.66 -15.67 -7.78
C GLU A 126 13.75 -16.51 -8.45
N ALA A 127 14.79 -15.84 -8.97
CA ALA A 127 15.87 -16.55 -9.64
C ALA A 127 16.91 -17.18 -8.68
N GLY A 128 16.91 -16.81 -7.39
CA GLY A 128 17.76 -17.45 -6.37
C GLY A 128 17.29 -18.86 -6.01
N LEU A 129 15.99 -19.13 -6.07
CA LEU A 129 15.45 -20.44 -5.72
C LEU A 129 15.82 -21.47 -6.79
N ASP A 130 15.69 -21.07 -8.05
CA ASP A 130 16.03 -21.92 -9.20
C ASP A 130 17.53 -22.30 -9.12
N ASP A 131 18.41 -21.36 -8.78
CA ASP A 131 19.85 -21.59 -8.60
C ASP A 131 20.15 -22.51 -7.41
N TYR A 132 19.56 -22.25 -6.25
CA TYR A 132 19.75 -23.09 -5.06
C TYR A 132 19.31 -24.54 -5.33
N CYS A 133 18.13 -24.75 -5.90
CA CYS A 133 17.62 -26.10 -6.16
C CYS A 133 18.45 -26.85 -7.21
N VAL A 134 18.82 -26.20 -8.31
CA VAL A 134 19.53 -26.87 -9.42
C VAL A 134 21.03 -26.99 -9.12
N ASN A 135 21.68 -25.92 -8.68
CA ASN A 135 23.14 -25.87 -8.57
C ASN A 135 23.67 -26.21 -7.18
N HIS A 136 22.96 -25.88 -6.09
CA HIS A 136 23.40 -26.21 -4.74
C HIS A 136 22.91 -27.59 -4.30
N LEU A 137 21.60 -27.86 -4.40
CA LEU A 137 21.00 -29.15 -4.02
C LEU A 137 21.11 -30.24 -5.09
N LYS A 138 21.54 -29.89 -6.30
CA LYS A 138 21.67 -30.82 -7.44
C LYS A 138 20.37 -31.56 -7.76
N MET A 139 19.22 -30.89 -7.60
CA MET A 139 17.93 -31.46 -7.94
C MET A 139 17.78 -31.61 -9.46
N ASP A 140 17.33 -32.79 -9.92
CA ASP A 140 16.98 -32.99 -11.32
C ASP A 140 15.60 -32.36 -11.63
N LEU A 141 15.65 -31.11 -12.10
CA LEU A 141 14.47 -30.34 -12.46
C LEU A 141 14.25 -30.23 -13.98
N GLY A 142 15.10 -30.89 -14.79
CA GLY A 142 14.97 -30.93 -16.26
C GLY A 142 15.36 -29.63 -16.97
N PHE A 143 16.07 -28.71 -16.30
CA PHE A 143 16.66 -27.51 -16.91
C PHE A 143 17.96 -27.13 -16.20
N GLN A 144 18.79 -26.33 -16.88
CA GLN A 144 20.04 -25.79 -16.33
C GLN A 144 19.83 -24.33 -15.90
N VAL A 145 20.47 -23.95 -14.79
CA VAL A 145 20.46 -22.58 -14.27
C VAL A 145 21.88 -22.03 -14.30
N GLN A 146 22.05 -20.82 -14.82
CA GLN A 146 23.31 -20.12 -14.69
C GLN A 146 23.48 -19.67 -13.24
N PRO A 147 24.60 -20.00 -12.56
CA PRO A 147 24.84 -19.56 -11.19
C PRO A 147 24.71 -18.06 -11.08
N LYS A 148 24.00 -17.58 -10.06
CA LYS A 148 23.94 -16.15 -9.85
C LYS A 148 25.29 -15.63 -9.35
N PRO A 149 25.71 -14.42 -9.80
CA PRO A 149 26.83 -13.75 -9.17
C PRO A 149 26.51 -13.53 -7.69
N GLU A 150 27.49 -13.81 -6.83
CA GLU A 150 27.40 -13.51 -5.40
C GLU A 150 27.14 -12.01 -5.20
N LEU A 151 26.25 -11.68 -4.27
CA LEU A 151 25.92 -10.29 -3.97
C LEU A 151 27.14 -9.60 -3.37
N GLY A 152 27.57 -8.48 -3.95
CA GLY A 152 28.59 -7.64 -3.30
C GLY A 152 28.09 -7.06 -1.97
N LYS A 153 29.00 -6.54 -1.12
CA LYS A 153 28.63 -5.99 0.21
C LYS A 153 27.54 -4.92 0.18
N GLU A 154 27.55 -4.04 -0.82
CA GLU A 154 26.55 -2.96 -0.94
C GLU A 154 25.20 -3.49 -1.48
N GLU A 155 25.23 -4.45 -2.40
CA GLU A 155 24.01 -5.11 -2.89
C GLU A 155 23.36 -5.96 -1.79
N TYR A 156 24.18 -6.63 -0.97
CA TYR A 156 23.73 -7.37 0.20
C TYR A 156 22.89 -6.48 1.13
N LYS A 157 23.40 -5.30 1.52
CA LYS A 157 22.68 -4.36 2.38
C LYS A 157 21.34 -3.96 1.76
N SER A 158 21.37 -3.53 0.50
CA SER A 158 20.17 -3.08 -0.20
C SER A 158 19.11 -4.19 -0.33
N TYR A 159 19.55 -5.43 -0.55
CA TYR A 159 18.65 -6.57 -0.74
C TYR A 159 18.12 -7.08 0.60
N LYS A 160 18.92 -6.99 1.66
CA LYS A 160 18.49 -7.26 3.03
C LYS A 160 17.43 -6.25 3.48
N GLU A 161 17.70 -4.96 3.29
CA GLU A 161 16.72 -3.90 3.58
C GLU A 161 15.42 -4.14 2.79
N GLY A 162 15.51 -4.41 1.49
CA GLY A 162 14.33 -4.70 0.68
C GLY A 162 13.57 -5.97 1.10
N LEU A 163 14.26 -7.00 1.58
CA LEU A 163 13.66 -8.22 2.15
C LEU A 163 12.89 -7.93 3.43
N ASP A 164 13.46 -7.10 4.30
CA ASP A 164 12.80 -6.66 5.52
C ASP A 164 11.55 -5.85 5.18
N GLU A 165 11.66 -4.88 4.27
CA GLU A 165 10.52 -4.10 3.78
C GLU A 165 9.41 -4.98 3.19
N ILE A 166 9.74 -5.97 2.36
CA ILE A 166 8.73 -6.93 1.84
C ILE A 166 8.04 -7.65 2.99
N THR A 167 8.81 -8.12 3.97
CA THR A 167 8.28 -8.86 5.12
C THR A 167 7.33 -7.99 5.93
N TYR A 168 7.70 -6.74 6.20
CA TYR A 168 6.86 -5.80 6.94
C TYR A 168 5.56 -5.45 6.19
N ASN A 169 5.66 -5.13 4.90
CA ASN A 169 4.48 -4.82 4.07
C ASN A 169 3.50 -5.99 4.01
N LEU A 170 4.00 -7.22 3.96
CA LEU A 170 3.15 -8.41 3.98
C LEU A 170 2.50 -8.63 5.34
N GLN A 171 3.16 -8.25 6.43
CA GLN A 171 2.60 -8.38 7.78
C GLN A 171 1.47 -7.39 8.00
N GLU A 172 1.65 -6.15 7.58
CA GLU A 172 0.56 -5.16 7.56
C GLU A 172 -0.61 -5.63 6.69
N SER A 173 -0.31 -6.15 5.49
CA SER A 173 -1.34 -6.67 4.59
C SER A 173 -2.08 -7.86 5.22
N GLN A 174 -1.37 -8.76 5.90
CA GLN A 174 -1.96 -9.89 6.63
C GLN A 174 -2.90 -9.39 7.74
N ASP A 175 -2.46 -8.42 8.54
CA ASP A 175 -3.26 -7.84 9.62
C ASP A 175 -4.53 -7.17 9.07
N PHE A 176 -4.41 -6.44 7.96
CA PHE A 176 -5.55 -5.87 7.27
C PHE A 176 -6.52 -6.95 6.78
N PHE A 177 -6.03 -8.00 6.11
CA PHE A 177 -6.89 -9.06 5.61
C PHE A 177 -7.56 -9.84 6.73
N CYS A 178 -6.86 -10.13 7.83
CA CYS A 178 -7.44 -10.70 9.04
C CYS A 178 -8.55 -9.80 9.60
N ALA A 179 -8.25 -8.52 9.82
CA ALA A 179 -9.21 -7.53 10.32
C ALA A 179 -10.45 -7.39 9.40
N SER A 180 -10.25 -7.56 8.10
CA SER A 180 -11.31 -7.49 7.10
C SER A 180 -12.21 -8.73 7.06
N LEU A 181 -11.75 -9.85 7.60
CA LEU A 181 -12.48 -11.12 7.63
C LEU A 181 -13.09 -11.41 9.01
N ASP A 182 -12.53 -10.83 10.08
CA ASP A 182 -12.95 -11.06 11.47
C ASP A 182 -13.85 -9.95 12.05
N GLY A 183 -14.32 -9.04 11.18
CA GLY A 183 -15.28 -7.99 11.52
C GLY A 183 -14.67 -6.69 12.06
N ARG A 184 -13.37 -6.65 12.40
CA ARG A 184 -12.73 -5.43 12.93
C ARG A 184 -12.73 -4.26 11.94
N LEU A 185 -12.60 -4.53 10.64
CA LEU A 185 -12.74 -3.49 9.60
C LEU A 185 -14.15 -2.90 9.55
N ARG A 186 -15.17 -3.72 9.79
CA ARG A 186 -16.57 -3.27 9.83
C ARG A 186 -16.81 -2.40 11.06
N GLN A 187 -16.26 -2.78 12.20
CA GLN A 187 -16.30 -1.98 13.44
C GLN A 187 -15.62 -0.62 13.26
N TYR A 188 -14.47 -0.60 12.57
CA TYR A 188 -13.79 0.65 12.20
C TYR A 188 -14.71 1.58 11.41
N HIS A 189 -15.31 1.09 10.31
CA HIS A 189 -16.20 1.92 9.49
C HIS A 189 -17.51 2.31 10.20
N GLN A 190 -18.01 1.45 11.10
CA GLN A 190 -19.17 1.79 11.93
C GLN A 190 -18.85 2.97 12.86
N MET A 191 -17.66 2.99 13.47
CA MET A 191 -17.23 4.12 14.28
C MET A 191 -17.03 5.40 13.46
N GLU A 192 -16.42 5.33 12.27
CA GLU A 192 -16.31 6.47 11.36
C GLU A 192 -17.69 7.05 11.02
N LYS A 193 -18.65 6.18 10.71
CA LYS A 193 -20.04 6.56 10.44
C LYS A 193 -20.67 7.28 11.63
N ASP A 194 -20.51 6.74 12.85
CA ASP A 194 -21.11 7.31 14.06
C ASP A 194 -20.52 8.70 14.38
N ILE A 195 -19.22 8.89 14.14
CA ILE A 195 -18.55 10.20 14.26
C ILE A 195 -19.17 11.19 13.27
N ILE A 196 -19.26 10.84 11.99
CA ILE A 196 -19.78 11.72 10.93
C ILE A 196 -21.23 12.11 11.21
N VAL A 197 -22.08 11.13 11.57
CA VAL A 197 -23.49 11.38 11.92
C VAL A 197 -23.58 12.33 13.11
N SER A 198 -22.75 12.15 14.14
CA SER A 198 -22.73 13.03 15.31
C SER A 198 -22.28 14.46 14.98
N GLN A 199 -21.33 14.62 14.04
CA GLN A 199 -20.92 15.93 13.53
C GLN A 199 -22.06 16.60 12.74
N ILE A 200 -22.72 15.88 11.85
CA ILE A 200 -23.88 16.37 11.09
C ILE A 200 -24.96 16.89 12.04
N GLU A 201 -25.34 16.10 13.05
CA GLU A 201 -26.36 16.49 14.04
C GLU A 201 -25.92 17.68 14.90
N SER A 202 -24.62 17.84 15.14
CA SER A 202 -24.09 19.03 15.84
C SER A 202 -24.17 20.28 14.99
N ILE A 203 -23.87 20.18 13.70
CA ILE A 203 -23.92 21.29 12.74
C ILE A 203 -25.36 21.72 12.41
N LYS A 204 -26.31 20.78 12.39
CA LYS A 204 -27.74 21.07 12.18
C LYS A 204 -28.37 21.98 13.24
N LYS A 205 -27.74 22.13 14.41
CA LYS A 205 -28.21 23.02 15.50
C LYS A 205 -28.02 24.51 15.19
N PHE A 206 -27.20 24.86 14.19
CA PHE A 206 -26.95 26.24 13.78
C PHE A 206 -27.92 26.70 12.69
N PRO A 207 -28.09 28.00 12.42
CA PRO A 207 -29.05 28.50 11.41
C PRO A 207 -28.81 27.93 10.00
N GLU A 208 -29.90 27.57 9.30
CA GLU A 208 -29.88 26.96 7.95
C GLU A 208 -29.32 27.87 6.86
N ASP A 209 -29.50 29.17 7.03
CA ASP A 209 -29.03 30.22 6.14
C ASP A 209 -27.53 30.50 6.27
N SER A 210 -26.85 29.89 7.25
CA SER A 210 -25.40 30.02 7.42
C SER A 210 -24.64 29.38 6.26
N PRO A 211 -23.87 30.14 5.47
CA PRO A 211 -23.06 29.58 4.37
C PRO A 211 -22.04 28.56 4.86
N ARG A 212 -21.52 28.75 6.07
CA ARG A 212 -20.60 27.81 6.72
C ARG A 212 -21.28 26.49 7.07
N ARG A 213 -22.55 26.52 7.52
CA ARG A 213 -23.32 25.29 7.78
C ARG A 213 -23.51 24.50 6.49
N ALA A 214 -23.92 25.16 5.41
CA ALA A 214 -24.16 24.51 4.13
C ALA A 214 -22.89 23.82 3.58
N HIS A 215 -21.76 24.51 3.63
CA HIS A 215 -20.47 23.96 3.17
C HIS A 215 -20.05 22.72 3.99
N ILE A 216 -20.04 22.82 5.32
CA ILE A 216 -19.60 21.72 6.20
C ILE A 216 -20.56 20.51 6.07
N LEU A 217 -21.88 20.73 5.99
CA LEU A 217 -22.83 19.64 5.81
C LEU A 217 -22.60 18.90 4.50
N SER A 218 -22.34 19.62 3.40
CA SER A 218 -22.05 18.99 2.11
C SER A 218 -20.80 18.10 2.16
N GLU A 219 -19.75 18.50 2.88
CA GLU A 219 -18.55 17.67 3.06
C GLU A 219 -18.84 16.42 3.89
N LEU A 220 -19.50 16.58 5.04
CA LEU A 220 -19.84 15.47 5.93
C LEU A 220 -20.81 14.47 5.28
N GLU A 221 -21.74 14.93 4.44
CA GLU A 221 -22.65 14.05 3.69
C GLU A 221 -21.90 13.25 2.62
N ALA A 222 -20.92 13.85 1.94
CA ALA A 222 -20.05 13.15 1.00
C ALA A 222 -19.20 12.09 1.71
N ASP A 223 -18.64 12.41 2.88
CA ASP A 223 -17.89 11.46 3.70
C ASP A 223 -18.78 10.29 4.18
N LEU A 224 -20.03 10.59 4.60
CA LEU A 224 -20.99 9.57 5.02
C LEU A 224 -21.36 8.62 3.88
N GLU A 225 -21.52 9.14 2.66
CA GLU A 225 -21.76 8.33 1.47
C GLU A 225 -20.58 7.41 1.18
N TYR A 226 -19.35 7.93 1.27
CA TYR A 226 -18.12 7.16 1.07
C TYR A 226 -18.00 6.01 2.08
N VAL A 227 -18.15 6.30 3.39
CA VAL A 227 -18.07 5.26 4.45
C VAL A 227 -19.17 4.23 4.28
N SER A 228 -20.41 4.66 3.97
CA SER A 228 -21.54 3.74 3.79
C SER A 228 -21.33 2.77 2.63
N LYS A 229 -20.70 3.21 1.53
CA LYS A 229 -20.32 2.33 0.42
C LYS A 229 -19.28 1.29 0.87
N ASN A 230 -18.27 1.70 1.64
CA ASN A 230 -17.21 0.79 2.12
C ASN A 230 -17.70 -0.24 3.15
N MET A 231 -18.83 0.01 3.82
CA MET A 231 -19.47 -0.96 4.71
C MET A 231 -20.25 -2.07 3.98
N THR A 232 -20.51 -1.92 2.68
CA THR A 232 -21.20 -2.97 1.91
C THR A 232 -20.20 -4.04 1.46
N GLU A 233 -20.32 -5.24 2.01
CA GLU A 233 -19.45 -6.37 1.67
C GLU A 233 -20.00 -7.17 0.50
N ASP A 234 -19.25 -7.21 -0.60
CA ASP A 234 -19.49 -8.13 -1.70
C ASP A 234 -18.93 -9.53 -1.35
N PRO A 235 -19.73 -10.61 -1.41
CA PRO A 235 -19.27 -11.98 -1.18
C PRO A 235 -18.05 -12.37 -2.04
N SER A 236 -17.94 -11.82 -3.26
CA SER A 236 -16.79 -12.07 -4.13
C SER A 236 -15.49 -11.48 -3.55
N SER A 237 -15.60 -10.40 -2.80
CA SER A 237 -14.49 -9.71 -2.15
C SER A 237 -14.00 -10.47 -0.91
N LEU A 238 -14.90 -11.07 -0.13
CA LEU A 238 -14.54 -11.94 0.99
C LEU A 238 -13.74 -13.17 0.54
N ALA A 239 -14.19 -13.86 -0.52
CA ALA A 239 -13.47 -15.00 -1.08
C ALA A 239 -12.06 -14.61 -1.60
N LYS A 240 -11.90 -13.41 -2.18
CA LYS A 240 -10.60 -12.88 -2.59
C LYS A 240 -9.68 -12.62 -1.38
N ARG A 241 -10.19 -11.99 -0.32
CA ARG A 241 -9.44 -11.70 0.91
C ARG A 241 -8.90 -12.97 1.57
N LYS A 242 -9.73 -14.02 1.66
CA LYS A 242 -9.31 -15.33 2.19
C LYS A 242 -8.18 -15.96 1.37
N ARG A 243 -8.30 -15.97 0.03
CA ARG A 243 -7.23 -16.44 -0.86
C ARG A 243 -5.94 -15.62 -0.73
N MET A 244 -6.07 -14.30 -0.59
CA MET A 244 -4.91 -13.44 -0.35
C MET A 244 -4.24 -13.83 0.96
N LEU A 245 -4.98 -14.03 2.05
CA LEU A 245 -4.42 -14.40 3.35
C LEU A 245 -3.66 -15.74 3.29
N GLU A 246 -4.23 -16.76 2.63
CA GLU A 246 -3.55 -18.04 2.37
C GLU A 246 -2.25 -17.84 1.58
N MET A 247 -2.25 -16.97 0.56
CA MET A 247 -1.05 -16.63 -0.20
C MET A 247 0.02 -15.90 0.63
N HIS A 248 -0.36 -15.03 1.56
CA HIS A 248 0.60 -14.34 2.44
C HIS A 248 1.35 -15.33 3.33
N SER A 249 0.66 -16.36 3.85
CA SER A 249 1.30 -17.45 4.61
C SER A 249 2.38 -18.16 3.76
N ASP A 250 2.07 -18.49 2.51
CA ASP A 250 3.04 -19.07 1.59
C ASP A 250 4.20 -18.09 1.25
N PHE A 251 3.95 -16.78 1.19
CA PHE A 251 5.01 -15.76 1.01
C PHE A 251 5.95 -15.67 2.22
N PHE A 252 5.42 -15.69 3.44
CA PHE A 252 6.23 -15.67 4.65
C PHE A 252 7.16 -16.88 4.77
N LYS A 253 6.70 -18.06 4.34
CA LYS A 253 7.55 -19.27 4.25
C LYS A 253 8.79 -19.00 3.40
N VAL A 254 8.60 -18.45 2.20
CA VAL A 254 9.69 -18.13 1.27
C VAL A 254 10.62 -17.06 1.85
N LEU A 255 10.07 -16.01 2.45
CA LEU A 255 10.87 -14.90 3.00
C LEU A 255 11.70 -15.32 4.20
N ARG A 256 11.17 -16.19 5.07
CA ARG A 256 11.93 -16.76 6.20
C ARG A 256 13.15 -17.52 5.69
N TRP A 257 12.96 -18.39 4.71
CA TRP A 257 14.05 -19.15 4.09
C TRP A 257 15.13 -18.22 3.49
N TYR A 258 14.73 -17.14 2.81
CA TYR A 258 15.68 -16.18 2.28
C TYR A 258 16.40 -15.35 3.34
N ARG A 259 15.71 -14.96 4.41
CA ARG A 259 16.33 -14.27 5.55
C ARG A 259 17.41 -15.14 6.20
N GLU A 260 17.17 -16.43 6.37
CA GLU A 260 18.18 -17.37 6.88
C GLU A 260 19.41 -17.44 5.96
N LYS A 261 19.22 -17.53 4.63
CA LYS A 261 20.34 -17.52 3.68
C LYS A 261 21.11 -16.18 3.67
N MET A 262 20.40 -15.06 3.78
CA MET A 262 21.02 -13.74 3.90
C MET A 262 21.77 -13.56 5.21
N LYS A 263 21.34 -14.20 6.30
CA LYS A 263 22.08 -14.19 7.57
C LYS A 263 23.44 -14.87 7.40
N VAL A 264 23.48 -16.05 6.80
CA VAL A 264 24.74 -16.78 6.52
C VAL A 264 25.70 -15.92 5.69
N LEU A 265 25.21 -15.30 4.62
CA LEU A 265 26.02 -14.40 3.79
C LEU A 265 26.47 -13.12 4.53
N GLY A 266 25.64 -12.62 5.45
CA GLY A 266 25.98 -11.48 6.32
C GLY A 266 27.11 -11.78 7.28
N ASP A 267 27.09 -12.98 7.88
CA ASP A 267 28.12 -13.48 8.77
C ASP A 267 29.48 -13.57 8.04
N GLU A 268 29.49 -14.03 6.79
CA GLU A 268 30.69 -14.07 5.93
C GLU A 268 31.25 -12.67 5.63
N TYR A 269 30.39 -11.66 5.52
CA TYR A 269 30.80 -10.26 5.32
C TYR A 269 31.15 -9.51 6.59
N GLY A 270 30.99 -10.13 7.76
CA GLY A 270 31.22 -9.53 9.07
C GLY A 270 30.15 -8.50 9.47
N PHE A 271 28.95 -8.59 8.91
CA PHE A 271 27.80 -7.80 9.37
C PHE A 271 27.22 -8.42 10.63
N VAL A 272 27.25 -7.70 11.75
CA VAL A 272 26.44 -8.03 12.92
C VAL A 272 25.04 -7.48 12.67
N ASP A 273 24.02 -8.31 12.84
CA ASP A 273 22.62 -7.94 12.65
C ASP A 273 22.13 -7.03 13.79
N ASP A 274 22.63 -5.79 13.81
CA ASP A 274 22.07 -4.73 14.65
C ASP A 274 20.91 -4.10 13.87
N ASP A 275 19.71 -4.67 13.99
CA ASP A 275 18.49 -3.97 13.60
C ASP A 275 18.31 -2.78 14.55
N LYS A 276 18.87 -1.63 14.15
CA LYS A 276 18.93 -0.39 14.96
C LYS A 276 17.59 0.33 15.07
N ARG A 277 16.56 -0.12 14.33
CA ARG A 277 15.22 0.45 14.41
C ARG A 277 14.61 0.08 15.75
N THR A 278 14.03 1.06 16.45
CA THR A 278 13.20 0.76 17.62
C THR A 278 11.95 0.00 17.20
N GLU A 279 11.38 -0.83 18.07
CA GLU A 279 10.12 -1.53 17.78
C GLU A 279 9.00 -0.54 17.38
N GLU A 280 8.97 0.65 17.98
CA GLU A 280 8.05 1.73 17.59
C GLU A 280 8.30 2.30 16.19
N GLU A 281 9.55 2.41 15.75
CA GLU A 281 9.90 2.84 14.38
C GLU A 281 9.57 1.76 13.35
N LYS A 282 9.72 0.48 13.71
CA LYS A 282 9.28 -0.66 12.88
C LYS A 282 7.76 -0.67 12.71
N ILE A 283 7.04 -0.33 13.77
CA ILE A 283 5.57 -0.26 13.81
C ILE A 283 5.06 0.98 13.04
N LYS A 284 5.61 2.18 13.28
CA LYS A 284 5.14 3.44 12.65
C LYS A 284 5.53 3.61 11.18
N SER A 285 6.64 3.04 10.75
CA SER A 285 7.08 3.14 9.35
C SER A 285 6.21 2.33 8.40
N ALA A 286 5.45 1.35 8.93
CA ALA A 286 4.82 0.30 8.14
C ALA A 286 3.33 0.09 8.45
N MET A 287 2.73 0.77 9.43
CA MET A 287 1.30 0.65 9.70
C MET A 287 0.55 1.89 9.20
N SER A 288 -0.39 1.67 8.30
CA SER A 288 -1.49 2.59 8.09
C SER A 288 -2.20 2.82 9.42
N ASN A 289 -2.49 4.09 9.75
CA ASN A 289 -3.26 4.48 10.94
C ASN A 289 -4.54 3.64 11.12
N GLN A 290 -5.12 3.18 10.01
CA GLN A 290 -6.28 2.29 10.00
C GLN A 290 -5.98 0.91 10.59
N VAL A 291 -4.87 0.27 10.18
CA VAL A 291 -4.48 -1.07 10.67
C VAL A 291 -4.13 -0.98 12.15
N GLU A 292 -3.37 0.03 12.55
CA GLU A 292 -3.04 0.28 13.97
C GLU A 292 -4.31 0.40 14.82
N PHE A 293 -5.27 1.20 14.37
CA PHE A 293 -6.53 1.35 15.08
C PHE A 293 -7.31 0.04 15.16
N MET A 294 -7.36 -0.73 14.07
CA MET A 294 -8.05 -2.03 14.05
C MET A 294 -7.43 -3.06 14.99
N THR A 295 -6.13 -2.98 15.30
CA THR A 295 -5.52 -3.89 16.28
C THR A 295 -6.07 -3.74 17.70
N ASN A 296 -6.71 -2.61 18.01
CA ASN A 296 -7.33 -2.37 19.32
C ASN A 296 -8.73 -2.99 19.46
N PHE A 297 -9.32 -3.46 18.36
CA PHE A 297 -10.63 -4.10 18.38
C PHE A 297 -10.55 -5.59 18.70
N LYS A 298 -11.61 -6.12 19.31
CA LYS A 298 -11.83 -7.56 19.43
C LYS A 298 -12.58 -8.07 18.20
N ALA A 299 -12.11 -9.19 17.67
CA ALA A 299 -12.76 -9.89 16.57
C ALA A 299 -14.20 -10.29 16.92
N GLU A 300 -15.10 -10.24 15.94
CA GLU A 300 -16.51 -10.62 16.10
C GLU A 300 -16.67 -12.14 15.99
N GLU A 301 -17.27 -12.81 16.98
CA GLU A 301 -17.52 -14.25 16.86
C GLU A 301 -18.43 -14.55 15.66
N SER A 302 -17.85 -15.06 14.57
CA SER A 302 -18.55 -15.38 13.33
C SER A 302 -18.17 -16.78 12.79
N PRO A 303 -19.02 -17.42 11.97
CA PRO A 303 -18.70 -18.68 11.30
C PRO A 303 -17.43 -18.62 10.45
N GLU A 304 -17.13 -17.46 9.86
CA GLU A 304 -15.91 -17.19 9.10
C GLU A 304 -14.67 -17.22 10.00
N ILE A 305 -14.75 -16.71 11.24
CA ILE A 305 -13.67 -16.83 12.23
C ILE A 305 -13.41 -18.28 12.58
N GLU A 306 -14.44 -19.10 12.77
CA GLU A 306 -14.25 -20.53 13.03
C GLU A 306 -13.56 -21.24 11.86
N GLU A 307 -13.81 -20.81 10.63
CA GLU A 307 -13.14 -21.35 9.44
C GLU A 307 -11.68 -20.88 9.33
N LEU A 308 -11.38 -19.63 9.70
CA LEU A 308 -10.02 -19.09 9.72
C LEU A 308 -9.16 -19.71 10.83
N LYS A 309 -9.75 -19.98 11.99
CA LYS A 309 -9.12 -20.76 13.08
C LYS A 309 -8.77 -22.18 12.63
N LYS A 310 -9.62 -22.82 11.81
CA LYS A 310 -9.34 -24.15 11.22
C LYS A 310 -8.21 -24.14 10.19
N LEU A 311 -7.90 -22.98 9.60
CA LEU A 311 -6.80 -22.80 8.65
C LEU A 311 -5.48 -22.38 9.33
N ASN A 312 -5.44 -22.31 10.67
CA ASN A 312 -4.31 -21.77 11.46
C ASN A 312 -3.91 -20.34 11.05
N LEU A 313 -4.86 -19.54 10.55
CA LEU A 313 -4.59 -18.17 10.07
C LEU A 313 -4.87 -17.10 11.13
N ILE A 314 -5.57 -17.43 12.21
CA ILE A 314 -5.89 -16.55 13.34
C ILE A 314 -5.84 -17.37 14.62
N HIS A 315 -5.12 -16.90 15.64
CA HIS A 315 -5.12 -17.47 17.00
C HIS A 315 -5.97 -16.61 17.94
#